data_AF-A0A7H4NVE8-F1
#
_entry.id   AF-A0A7H4NVE8-F1
#
_cell.length_a   1.000
_cell.length_b   1.000
_cell.length_c   1.000
_cell.angle_alpha   90.00
_cell.angle_beta   90.00
_cell.angle_gamma   90.00
#
_symmetry.space_group_name_H-M   'P 1'
#
loop_
_entity.id
_entity.type
_entity.pdbx_description
1 polymer ?
#
loop_
_entity_poly.entity_id
_entity_poly.type
_entity_poly.pdbx_seq_one_letter_code
_entity_poly.pdbx_strand_id
1 'polypeptide(L)' 'MPAAIVENGTAITQKVVTGTLEQLDILAKQMASPALIIVGRVVGLRDKLNWFSNH' A
#
# COMPACT_ATOMS: atom_id res chain seq x y z
N MET A 1 -14.29 -0.80 0.32
CA MET A 1 -13.48 -1.92 0.91
C MET A 1 -12.03 -1.45 1.08
N PRO A 2 -11.29 -1.71 2.18
CA PRO A 2 -9.90 -1.23 2.31
C PRO A 2 -8.94 -1.90 1.31
N ALA A 3 -7.99 -1.13 0.78
CA ALA A 3 -6.97 -1.59 -0.15
C ALA A 3 -5.63 -0.88 0.06
N ALA A 4 -4.53 -1.54 -0.29
CA ALA A 4 -3.17 -1.01 -0.24
C ALA A 4 -2.38 -1.40 -1.48
N ILE A 5 -1.40 -0.57 -1.84
CA ILE A 5 -0.39 -0.88 -2.85
C ILE A 5 0.98 -0.76 -2.17
N VAL A 6 1.79 -1.82 -2.28
CA VAL A 6 3.15 -1.88 -1.76
C VAL A 6 4.11 -2.02 -2.93
N GLU A 7 4.87 -0.96 -3.22
CA GLU A 7 5.94 -0.94 -4.22
C GLU A 7 7.28 -1.24 -3.54
N ASN A 8 8.15 -1.99 -4.23
CA ASN A 8 9.48 -2.36 -3.76
C ASN A 8 9.46 -2.91 -2.33
N GLY A 9 8.55 -3.84 -2.05
CA GLY A 9 8.35 -4.40 -0.71
C GLY A 9 9.67 -4.88 -0.08
N THR A 10 9.88 -4.53 1.20
CA THR A 10 11.10 -4.77 2.00
C THR A 10 12.36 -3.99 1.59
N ALA A 11 12.37 -3.33 0.43
CA ALA A 11 13.49 -2.48 0.03
C ALA A 11 13.52 -1.18 0.86
N ILE A 12 14.68 -0.53 0.90
CA ILE A 12 14.84 0.80 1.52
C ILE A 12 14.00 1.88 0.81
N THR A 13 13.66 1.66 -0.47
CA THR A 13 12.82 2.51 -1.31
C THR A 13 11.35 2.07 -1.31
N GLN A 14 10.94 1.23 -0.35
CA GLN A 14 9.56 0.77 -0.25
C GLN A 14 8.61 1.96 -0.13
N LYS A 15 7.56 1.95 -0.94
CA LYS A 15 6.47 2.93 -0.87
C LYS A 15 5.16 2.19 -0.63
N VAL A 16 4.37 2.68 0.32
CA VAL A 16 3.06 2.10 0.63
C VAL A 16 2.00 3.17 0.60
N VAL A 17 0.99 2.97 -0.24
CA VAL A 17 -0.22 3.79 -0.26
C VAL A 17 -1.41 2.96 0.18
N THR A 18 -2.32 3.57 0.93
CA THR A 18 -3.56 2.93 1.37
C THR A 18 -4.76 3.78 0.98
N GLY A 19 -5.90 3.14 0.85
CA GLY A 19 -7.16 3.80 0.59
C GLY A 19 -8.27 2.76 0.51
N THR A 20 -9.24 3.01 -0.37
CA THR A 20 -10.32 2.07 -0.64
C THR A 20 -10.21 1.46 -2.03
N LEU A 21 -10.88 0.33 -2.25
CA LEU A 21 -10.94 -0.36 -3.54
C LEU A 21 -11.45 0.56 -4.66
N GLU A 22 -12.34 1.48 -4.33
CA GLU A 22 -12.91 2.48 -5.23
C GLU A 22 -11.89 3.54 -5.68
N GLN A 23 -10.78 3.70 -4.94
CA GLN A 23 -9.70 4.66 -5.23
C GLN A 23 -8.49 3.98 -5.90
N LEU A 24 -8.54 2.67 -6.13
CA LEU A 24 -7.38 1.86 -6.51
C LEU A 24 -6.77 2.29 -7.85
N ASP A 25 -7.59 2.75 -8.80
CA ASP A 25 -7.14 3.24 -10.11
C ASP A 25 -6.30 4.53 -10.00
N ILE A 26 -6.70 5.45 -9.12
CA ILE A 26 -6.00 6.70 -8.85
C ILE A 26 -4.70 6.40 -8.09
N LEU A 27 -4.75 5.52 -7.08
CA LEU A 27 -3.59 5.13 -6.29
C LEU A 27 -2.54 4.40 -7.14
N ALA A 28 -2.97 3.49 -8.02
CA ALA A 28 -2.06 2.72 -8.87
C ALA A 28 -1.25 3.60 -9.84
N LYS A 29 -1.80 4.72 -10.30
CA LYS A 29 -1.08 5.69 -11.17
C LYS A 29 0.10 6.36 -10.48
N GLN A 30 0.19 6.31 -9.15
CA GLN A 30 1.25 6.93 -8.36
C GLN A 30 2.39 5.96 -7.98
N MET A 31 2.32 4.73 -8.48
CA MET A 31 3.20 3.62 -8.11
C MET A 31 3.84 3.02 -9.36
N ALA A 32 5.04 2.46 -9.21
CA ALA A 32 5.75 1.75 -10.26
C ALA A 32 5.94 0.27 -9.91
N SER A 33 6.19 -0.54 -10.93
CA SER A 33 6.60 -1.94 -10.73
C SER A 33 8.03 -2.02 -10.19
N PRO A 34 8.34 -3.03 -9.35
CA PRO A 34 7.45 -4.09 -8.85
C PRO A 34 6.55 -3.61 -7.69
N ALA A 35 5.26 -3.93 -7.78
CA ALA A 35 4.28 -3.61 -6.75
C ALA A 35 3.24 -4.73 -6.54
N LEU A 36 2.70 -4.80 -5.32
CA LEU A 36 1.63 -5.72 -4.93
C LEU A 36 0.41 -4.94 -4.46
N ILE A 37 -0.78 -5.43 -4.84
CA ILE A 37 -2.07 -4.90 -4.39
C ILE A 37 -2.65 -5.85 -3.33
N ILE A 38 -3.06 -5.29 -2.19
CA ILE A 38 -3.69 -6.02 -1.08
C ILE A 38 -5.09 -5.46 -0.89
N VAL A 39 -6.12 -6.31 -0.94
CA VAL A 39 -7.53 -5.90 -0.73
C VAL A 39 -8.09 -6.69 0.45
N GLY A 40 -8.62 -5.99 1.45
CA GLY A 40 -9.27 -6.61 2.59
C GLY A 40 -9.16 -5.81 3.87
N ARG A 41 -9.97 -6.17 4.87
CA ARG A 41 -10.04 -5.46 6.17
C ARG A 41 -8.70 -5.40 6.91
N VAL A 42 -7.80 -6.36 6.65
CA VAL A 42 -6.45 -6.41 7.24
C VAL A 42 -5.59 -5.19 6.90
N VAL A 43 -5.86 -4.51 5.77
CA VAL A 43 -5.16 -3.27 5.40
C VAL A 43 -5.33 -2.19 6.45
N GLY A 44 -6.49 -2.11 7.10
CA GLY A 44 -6.76 -1.13 8.15
C GLY A 44 -5.91 -1.32 9.43
N LEU A 45 -5.21 -2.44 9.57
CA LEU A 45 -4.26 -2.64 10.67
C LEU A 45 -2.93 -1.91 10.45
N ARG A 46 -2.65 -1.41 9.24
CA ARG A 46 -1.41 -0.71 8.93
C ARG A 46 -1.17 0.46 9.88
N ASP A 47 -2.18 1.25 10.21
CA ASP A 47 -2.02 2.41 11.10
C ASP A 47 -1.46 2.05 12.49
N LYS A 48 -1.74 0.82 12.96
CA LYS A 48 -1.27 0.31 14.26
C LYS A 48 0.00 -0.51 14.17
N LEU A 49 0.21 -1.18 13.04
CA LEU A 49 1.27 -2.16 12.85
C LEU A 49 2.37 -1.67 11.89
N ASN A 50 2.37 -0.41 11.49
CA ASN A 50 3.43 0.13 10.64
C ASN A 50 4.73 0.25 11.43
N TRP A 51 5.63 -0.72 11.26
CA TRP A 51 6.91 -0.79 11.95
C TRP A 51 8.11 -0.56 11.01
N PHE A 52 7.93 -0.72 9.70
CA PHE A 52 8.99 -0.62 8.71
C PHE A 52 8.89 0.69 7.93
N SER A 53 9.76 1.65 8.29
CA SER A 53 10.04 2.94 7.64
C SER A 53 8.82 3.83 7.29
N ASN A 54 8.90 5.13 7.59
CA ASN A 54 7.83 6.12 7.37
C ASN A 54 8.08 7.05 6.16
N HIS A 55 8.83 6.60 5.16
CA HIS A 55 9.05 7.40 3.95
C HIS A 55 7.88 7.28 2.97
#